data_AF-A0A0R2ABC0-F1
#
_entry.id   AF-A0A0R2ABC0-F1
#
_cell.length_a   1.000
_cell.length_b   1.000
_cell.length_c   1.000
_cell.angle_alpha   90.00
_cell.angle_beta   90.00
_cell.angle_gamma   90.00
#
_symmetry.space_group_name_H-M   'P 1'
#
loop_
_entity.id
_entity.type
_entity.pdbx_description
1 polymer ?
#
loop_
_entity_poly.entity_id
_entity_poly.type
_entity_poly.pdbx_seq_one_letter_code
_entity_poly.pdbx_strand_id
1 'polypeptide(L)'
;MIVSNITSILLERKQDRKDINFKPCVFPITFTHKKKEAPQCVILSIQPDGTYETHKFESKFADIKDPIRDRYHAALFDCDDEPEEMDALLDEIKQNVG
;
A
#
# COMPACT_ATOMS: atom_id res chain seq x y z
N MET A 1 12.35 2.85 0.16
CA MET A 1 12.09 1.90 1.29
C MET A 1 10.67 1.34 1.23
N ILE A 2 9.65 2.16 0.98
CA ILE A 2 8.25 1.70 0.82
C ILE A 2 8.11 0.74 -0.37
N VAL A 3 8.59 1.15 -1.55
CA VAL A 3 8.56 0.34 -2.77
C VAL A 3 9.18 -1.03 -2.54
N SER A 4 10.42 -1.08 -2.05
CA SER A 4 11.13 -2.35 -1.77
C SER A 4 10.36 -3.25 -0.81
N ASN A 5 9.78 -2.69 0.27
CA ASN A 5 9.02 -3.48 1.24
C ASN A 5 7.77 -4.09 0.61
N ILE A 6 6.98 -3.28 -0.10
CA ILE A 6 5.75 -3.72 -0.75
C ILE A 6 6.06 -4.73 -1.86
N THR A 7 7.07 -4.47 -2.69
CA THR A 7 7.53 -5.40 -3.72
C THR A 7 7.96 -6.74 -3.12
N SER A 8 8.76 -6.76 -2.05
CA SER A 8 9.17 -8.01 -1.41
C SER A 8 7.98 -8.82 -0.91
N ILE A 9 6.98 -8.18 -0.30
CA ILE A 9 5.74 -8.83 0.16
C ILE A 9 4.96 -9.43 -1.02
N LEU A 10 4.81 -8.67 -2.11
CA LEU A 10 4.09 -9.12 -3.30
C LEU A 10 4.80 -10.30 -3.96
N LEU A 11 6.13 -10.24 -4.09
CA LEU A 11 6.93 -11.32 -4.68
C LEU A 11 6.94 -12.57 -3.79
N GLU A 12 7.03 -12.43 -2.47
CA GLU A 12 6.98 -13.56 -1.54
C GLU A 12 5.65 -14.32 -1.66
N ARG A 13 4.52 -13.60 -1.76
CA ARG A 13 3.19 -14.19 -1.93
C ARG A 13 3.00 -14.89 -3.28
N LYS A 14 3.68 -14.41 -4.32
CA LYS A 14 3.69 -15.04 -5.64
C LYS A 14 4.52 -16.33 -5.69
N GLN A 15 5.42 -16.57 -4.73
CA GLN A 15 6.13 -17.83 -4.64
C GLN A 15 5.13 -18.92 -4.22
N ASP A 16 5.02 -20.01 -4.98
CA ASP A 16 4.14 -21.17 -4.70
C ASP A 16 4.61 -21.93 -3.44
N ARG A 17 4.45 -21.29 -2.29
CA ARG A 17 4.83 -21.76 -0.95
C ARG A 17 3.63 -22.47 -0.33
N LYS A 18 3.52 -23.77 -0.61
CA LYS A 18 2.44 -24.63 -0.10
C LYS A 18 2.41 -24.75 1.44
N ASP A 19 3.48 -24.34 2.11
CA ASP A 19 3.64 -24.31 3.56
C ASP A 19 3.08 -23.04 4.23
N ILE A 20 2.77 -21.99 3.45
CA ILE A 20 2.34 -20.69 3.98
C ILE A 20 0.94 -20.35 3.48
N ASN A 21 0.04 -20.03 4.41
CA ASN A 21 -1.31 -19.55 4.10
C ASN A 21 -1.41 -18.04 4.36
N PHE A 22 -1.10 -17.25 3.34
CA PHE A 22 -1.24 -15.79 3.42
C PHE A 22 -2.71 -15.39 3.57
N LYS A 23 -2.97 -14.40 4.43
CA LYS A 23 -4.28 -13.77 4.56
C LYS A 23 -4.33 -12.47 3.74
N PRO A 24 -5.52 -12.08 3.22
CA PRO A 24 -5.69 -10.75 2.65
C PRO A 24 -5.33 -9.69 3.68
N CYS A 25 -4.64 -8.64 3.26
CA CYS A 25 -4.30 -7.53 4.12
C CYS A 25 -4.22 -6.23 3.33
N VAL A 26 -4.18 -5.12 4.05
CA VAL A 26 -4.07 -3.79 3.47
C VAL A 26 -2.79 -3.09 3.95
N PHE A 27 -2.25 -2.24 3.09
CA PHE A 27 -1.11 -1.37 3.37
C PHE A 27 -1.50 0.08 3.08
N PRO A 28 -1.90 0.84 4.12
CA PRO A 28 -2.09 2.27 3.99
C PRO A 28 -0.75 2.98 3.79
N ILE A 29 -0.74 3.94 2.87
CA ILE A 29 0.36 4.85 2.58
C ILE A 29 -0.17 6.27 2.74
N THR A 30 0.34 6.96 3.75
CA THR A 30 0.10 8.37 4.03
C THR A 30 1.24 9.21 3.47
N PHE A 31 0.91 10.30 2.77
CA PHE A 31 1.91 11.22 2.23
C PHE A 31 2.17 12.35 3.22
N THR A 32 3.38 12.88 3.26
CA THR A 32 3.72 14.03 4.12
C THR A 32 4.32 15.18 3.33
N HIS A 33 3.75 16.37 3.48
CA HIS A 33 4.30 17.62 2.95
C HIS A 33 4.87 18.46 4.09
N LYS A 34 6.15 18.84 4.03
CA LYS A 34 6.80 19.67 5.07
C LYS A 34 6.60 19.13 6.49
N LYS A 35 6.75 17.82 6.68
CA LYS A 35 6.55 17.11 7.97
C LYS A 35 5.10 17.15 8.49
N LYS A 36 4.13 17.43 7.63
CA LYS A 36 2.69 17.34 7.96
C LYS A 36 2.05 16.32 7.04
N GLU A 37 1.26 15.43 7.62
CA GLU A 37 0.42 14.51 6.86
C GLU A 37 -0.47 15.29 5.88
N ALA A 38 -0.31 14.97 4.59
CA ALA A 38 -1.07 15.51 3.49
C ALA A 38 -2.50 14.95 3.51
N PRO A 39 -3.47 15.65 2.90
CA PRO A 39 -4.84 15.19 2.86
C PRO A 39 -5.05 13.97 1.95
N GLN A 40 -4.03 13.42 1.29
CA GLN A 40 -4.16 12.25 0.42
C GLN A 40 -3.60 10.98 1.06
N CYS A 41 -4.25 9.86 0.75
CA CYS A 41 -3.84 8.53 1.21
C CYS A 41 -4.06 7.51 0.08
N VAL A 42 -3.18 6.51 0.02
CA VAL A 42 -3.40 5.30 -0.77
C VAL A 42 -3.54 4.10 0.15
N ILE A 43 -4.38 3.15 -0.22
CA ILE A 43 -4.44 1.85 0.43
C ILE A 43 -4.23 0.78 -0.64
N LEU A 44 -3.19 -0.04 -0.49
CA LEU A 44 -3.02 -1.26 -1.30
C LEU A 44 -3.71 -2.43 -0.61
N SER A 45 -4.69 -3.05 -1.27
CA SER A 45 -5.33 -4.29 -0.82
C SER A 45 -4.65 -5.48 -1.47
N ILE A 46 -3.87 -6.24 -0.71
CA ILE A 46 -3.07 -7.36 -1.20
C ILE A 46 -3.77 -8.68 -0.89
N GLN A 47 -3.97 -9.49 -1.92
CA GLN A 47 -4.56 -10.82 -1.84
C GLN A 47 -3.51 -11.88 -1.43
N PRO A 48 -3.95 -13.10 -1.04
CA PRO A 48 -3.04 -14.19 -0.69
C PRO A 48 -2.07 -14.58 -1.79
N ASP A 49 -2.46 -14.44 -3.06
CA ASP A 49 -1.68 -14.82 -4.25
C ASP A 49 -0.70 -13.72 -4.71
N GLY A 50 -0.62 -12.61 -3.98
CA GLY A 50 0.23 -11.47 -4.32
C GLY A 50 -0.32 -10.59 -5.44
N THR A 51 -1.59 -10.78 -5.86
CA THR A 51 -2.32 -9.74 -6.60
C THR A 51 -2.73 -8.61 -5.66
N TYR A 52 -2.89 -7.40 -6.20
CA TYR A 52 -3.27 -6.24 -5.39
C TYR A 52 -4.15 -5.26 -6.15
N GLU A 53 -4.95 -4.53 -5.39
CA GLU A 53 -5.75 -3.38 -5.85
C GLU A 53 -5.30 -2.12 -5.13
N THR A 54 -5.37 -0.97 -5.81
CA THR A 54 -5.00 0.34 -5.27
C THR A 54 -6.24 1.20 -5.08
N HIS A 55 -6.42 1.74 -3.88
CA HIS A 55 -7.52 2.64 -3.53
C HIS A 55 -6.94 4.00 -3.16
N LYS A 56 -7.24 5.03 -3.96
CA LYS A 56 -6.77 6.41 -3.75
C LYS A 56 -7.85 7.22 -3.04
N PHE A 57 -7.44 8.04 -2.09
CA PHE A 57 -8.32 8.88 -1.31
C PHE A 57 -7.79 10.32 -1.26
N GLU A 58 -8.70 11.28 -1.39
CA GLU A 58 -8.46 12.72 -1.19
C GLU A 58 -8.60 13.16 0.28
N SER A 59 -8.65 12.18 1.20
CA SER A 59 -8.69 12.40 2.65
C SER A 59 -7.57 11.64 3.35
N LYS A 60 -7.13 12.17 4.50
CA LYS A 60 -6.20 11.50 5.41
C LYS A 60 -6.69 10.12 5.77
N PHE A 61 -5.77 9.21 6.09
CA PHE A 61 -6.12 7.83 6.42
C PHE A 61 -7.15 7.76 7.57
N ALA A 62 -6.97 8.59 8.61
CA ALA A 62 -7.86 8.66 9.77
C ALA A 62 -9.30 9.09 9.40
N ASP A 63 -9.47 9.87 8.34
CA ASP A 63 -10.74 10.47 7.92
C ASP A 63 -11.51 9.63 6.89
N ILE A 64 -10.88 8.57 6.36
CA ILE A 64 -11.52 7.64 5.41
C ILE A 64 -12.71 6.94 6.08
N LYS A 65 -13.86 6.94 5.39
CA LYS A 65 -15.10 6.26 5.82
C LYS A 65 -15.40 4.97 5.04
N ASP A 66 -14.44 4.53 4.23
CA ASP A 66 -14.56 3.31 3.43
C ASP A 66 -14.24 2.07 4.29
N PRO A 67 -15.04 0.97 4.19
CA PRO A 67 -14.80 -0.27 4.93
C PRO A 67 -13.41 -0.88 4.73
N ILE A 68 -12.70 -0.53 3.64
CA ILE A 68 -11.33 -0.96 3.41
C ILE A 68 -10.38 -0.52 4.53
N ARG A 69 -10.66 0.62 5.19
CA ARG A 69 -9.89 1.15 6.33
C ARG A 69 -10.01 0.25 7.57
N ASP A 70 -11.06 -0.56 7.66
CA ASP A 70 -11.25 -1.44 8.82
C ASP A 70 -10.72 -2.87 8.55
N ARG A 71 -10.13 -3.11 7.37
CA ARG A 71 -9.42 -4.38 7.06
C ARG A 71 -8.09 -4.46 7.82
N TYR A 72 -7.58 -5.68 7.96
CA TYR A 72 -6.30 -5.93 8.67
C TYR A 72 -5.13 -5.20 8.00
N HIS A 73 -4.53 -4.25 8.71
CA HIS A 73 -3.32 -3.54 8.30
C HIS A 73 -2.08 -4.34 8.68
N ALA A 74 -1.32 -4.78 7.68
CA ALA A 74 -0.06 -5.46 7.94
C ALA A 74 1.06 -4.46 8.31
N ALA A 75 1.06 -3.28 7.68
CA ALA A 75 1.88 -2.13 8.06
C ALA A 75 1.23 -0.83 7.55
N LEU A 76 1.53 0.28 8.23
CA LEU A 76 1.22 1.63 7.76
C LEU A 76 2.54 2.30 7.35
N PHE A 77 2.56 2.93 6.17
CA PHE A 77 3.74 3.57 5.62
C PHE A 77 3.57 5.09 5.54
N ASP A 78 4.56 5.83 5.99
CA ASP A 78 4.68 7.28 5.78
C ASP A 78 5.64 7.55 4.62
N CYS A 79 5.14 8.23 3.59
CA CYS A 79 5.89 8.64 2.41
C CYS A 79 6.21 10.13 2.52
N ASP A 80 7.50 10.47 2.63
CA ASP A 80 7.96 11.88 2.71
C ASP A 80 8.09 12.54 1.32
N ASP A 81 7.21 12.12 0.42
CA ASP A 81 7.09 12.62 -0.94
C ASP A 81 5.78 13.41 -1.06
N GLU A 82 5.73 14.26 -2.08
CA GLU A 82 4.54 15.07 -2.37
C GLU A 82 3.39 14.16 -2.84
N PRO A 83 2.12 14.49 -2.51
CA PRO A 83 0.95 13.74 -3.00
C PRO A 83 0.91 13.59 -4.52
N GLU A 84 1.46 14.56 -5.26
CA GLU A 84 1.60 14.53 -6.72
C GLU A 84 2.50 13.37 -7.21
N GLU A 85 3.38 12.84 -6.37
CA GLU A 85 4.27 11.70 -6.67
C GLU A 85 3.61 10.35 -6.37
N MET A 86 2.37 10.34 -5.86
CA MET A 86 1.60 9.12 -5.59
C MET A 86 1.53 8.19 -6.81
N ASP A 87 1.31 8.74 -7.99
CA ASP A 87 1.21 7.94 -9.22
C ASP A 87 2.57 7.33 -9.60
N ALA A 88 3.65 8.10 -9.42
CA ALA A 88 5.01 7.62 -9.66
C ALA A 88 5.38 6.48 -8.70
N LEU A 89 5.02 6.59 -7.41
CA LEU A 89 5.21 5.54 -6.42
C LEU A 89 4.49 4.23 -6.81
N LEU A 90 3.22 4.34 -7.24
CA LEU A 90 2.42 3.19 -7.65
C LEU A 90 2.96 2.54 -8.92
N ASP A 91 3.43 3.35 -9.88
CA ASP A 91 4.06 2.87 -11.09
C ASP A 91 5.38 2.14 -10.80
N GLU A 92 6.18 2.64 -9.85
CA GLU A 92 7.42 1.97 -9.44
C GLU A 92 7.13 0.61 -8.80
N ILE A 93 6.14 0.51 -7.90
CA ILE A 93 5.69 -0.77 -7.31
C ILE A 93 5.27 -1.74 -8.42
N LYS A 94 4.48 -1.26 -9.39
CA LYS A 94 3.99 -2.07 -10.51
C LYS A 94 5.13 -2.60 -11.38
N GLN A 95 6.11 -1.76 -11.70
CA GLN A 95 7.28 -2.15 -12.51
C GLN A 95 8.15 -3.22 -11.84
N ASN A 96 8.25 -3.19 -10.51
CA ASN A 96 9.08 -4.14 -9.76
C ASN A 96 8.39 -5.49 -9.48
N VAL A 97 7.09 -5.61 -9.75
CA VAL A 97 6.28 -6.80 -9.48
C VAL A 97 5.74 -7.45 -10.76
N GLY A 98 5.76 -6.70 -11.87
CA GLY A 98 5.33 -7.11 -13.21
C GLY A 98 6.26 -8.08 -13.90
#